data_AF-A0A7Y1UW82-F1
#
_entry.id   AF-A0A7Y1UW82-F1
#
_cell.length_a   1.000
_cell.length_b   1.000
_cell.length_c   1.000
_cell.angle_alpha   90.00
_cell.angle_beta   90.00
_cell.angle_gamma   90.00
#
_symmetry.space_group_name_H-M   'P 1'
#
loop_
_entity.id
_entity.type
_entity.pdbx_description
1 polymer ?
#
loop_
_entity_poly.entity_id
_entity_poly.type
_entity_poly.pdbx_seq_one_letter_code
_entity_poly.pdbx_strand_id
1 'polypeptide(L)'
;GLAGYDLEAIAQGLEEVLEETYLQYRIRSTAYLAEKVSSAGVPIVRPPGGHAVYLDAKAFLPHIPPDQYPAQALAVELYREGGVRGVEIGSVMFGRPKPDGSEEPAPMELVRLAVPRRTYTQSHIDYVGEVVIAAAKRAADIRGYRITEQAPWLRHFTARFAPV
;
A
#
# COMPACT_ATOMS: atom_id res chain seq x y z
N GLY A 1 8.06 -6.36 30.02
CA GLY A 1 6.64 -6.04 30.24
C GLY A 1 6.36 -4.65 29.72
N LEU A 2 5.09 -4.31 29.45
CA LEU A 2 4.70 -2.93 29.10
C LEU A 2 4.86 -2.01 30.32
N ALA A 3 5.20 -0.74 30.10
CA ALA A 3 5.27 0.23 31.18
C ALA A 3 3.86 0.61 31.64
N GLY A 4 3.71 1.04 32.90
CA GLY A 4 2.41 1.40 33.46
C GLY A 4 1.70 2.51 32.67
N TYR A 5 2.43 3.50 32.17
CA TYR A 5 1.86 4.58 31.36
C TYR A 5 1.40 4.11 29.97
N ASP A 6 2.02 3.07 29.40
CA ASP A 6 1.57 2.50 28.12
C ASP A 6 0.23 1.78 28.31
N LEU A 7 0.07 1.07 29.44
CA LEU A 7 -1.18 0.38 29.77
C LEU A 7 -2.32 1.38 29.96
N GLU A 8 -2.06 2.49 30.64
CA GLU A 8 -3.04 3.58 30.80
C GLU A 8 -3.44 4.19 29.45
N ALA A 9 -2.46 4.48 28.58
CA ALA A 9 -2.73 5.02 27.26
C ALA A 9 -3.54 4.05 26.37
N ILE A 10 -3.30 2.74 26.49
CA ILE A 10 -4.11 1.71 25.80
C ILE A 10 -5.54 1.70 26.33
N ALA A 11 -5.74 1.71 27.65
CA ALA A 11 -7.06 1.71 28.27
C ALA A 11 -7.87 2.92 27.80
N GLN A 12 -7.29 4.12 27.89
CA GLN A 12 -7.92 5.35 27.40
C GLN A 12 -8.22 5.30 25.89
N GLY A 13 -7.28 4.80 25.07
CA GLY A 13 -7.47 4.69 23.64
C GLY A 13 -8.56 3.69 23.22
N LEU A 14 -8.81 2.65 24.04
CA LEU A 14 -9.89 1.69 23.83
C LEU A 14 -11.27 2.28 24.11
N GLU A 15 -11.39 3.24 25.03
CA GLU A 15 -12.64 3.98 25.22
C GLU A 15 -12.86 4.99 24.09
N GLU A 16 -11.84 5.75 23.72
CA GLU A 16 -11.93 6.76 22.64
C GLU A 16 -12.32 6.16 21.28
N VAL A 17 -11.89 4.93 20.97
CA VAL A 17 -12.20 4.29 19.68
C VAL A 17 -13.67 3.85 19.56
N LEU A 18 -14.41 3.82 20.67
CA LEU A 18 -15.84 3.51 20.67
C LEU A 18 -16.71 4.71 20.28
N GLU A 19 -16.14 5.93 20.26
CA GLU A 19 -16.88 7.12 19.83
C GLU A 19 -17.24 7.06 18.33
N GLU A 20 -18.54 7.03 18.05
CA GLU A 20 -19.05 6.82 16.70
C GLU A 20 -18.67 7.97 15.75
N THR A 21 -18.73 9.22 16.22
CA THR A 21 -18.35 10.41 15.44
C THR A 21 -16.89 10.36 14.99
N TYR A 22 -16.01 9.87 15.86
CA TYR A 22 -14.61 9.61 15.54
C TYR A 22 -14.47 8.52 14.47
N LEU A 23 -15.20 7.41 14.60
CA LEU A 23 -15.18 6.33 13.60
C LEU A 23 -15.71 6.79 12.24
N GLN A 24 -16.78 7.57 12.21
CA GLN A 24 -17.35 8.16 10.99
C GLN A 24 -16.31 9.02 10.27
N TYR A 25 -15.65 9.93 10.98
CA TYR A 25 -14.55 10.75 10.43
C TYR A 25 -13.39 9.88 9.90
N ARG A 26 -12.98 8.87 10.69
CA ARG A 26 -11.87 7.98 10.36
C ARG A 26 -12.12 7.18 9.09
N ILE A 27 -13.32 6.64 8.93
CA ILE A 27 -13.73 5.83 7.77
C ILE A 27 -13.93 6.74 6.54
N ARG A 28 -14.43 7.96 6.74
CA ARG A 28 -14.59 8.93 5.64
C ARG A 28 -13.28 9.21 4.91
N SER A 29 -12.16 9.27 5.63
CA SER A 29 -10.84 9.52 5.04
C SER A 29 -10.45 8.45 3.99
N THR A 30 -10.65 7.17 4.27
CA THR A 30 -10.33 6.09 3.31
C THR A 30 -11.37 6.00 2.19
N ALA A 31 -12.65 6.22 2.51
CA ALA A 31 -13.72 6.28 1.51
C ALA A 31 -13.47 7.42 0.49
N TYR A 32 -13.12 8.61 0.97
CA TYR A 32 -12.82 9.77 0.12
C TYR A 32 -11.63 9.51 -0.80
N LEU A 33 -10.53 8.96 -0.28
CA LEU A 33 -9.37 8.60 -1.11
C LEU A 33 -9.77 7.62 -2.20
N ALA A 34 -10.52 6.58 -1.83
CA ALA A 34 -10.98 5.56 -2.77
C ALA A 34 -11.89 6.15 -3.85
N GLU A 35 -12.82 7.03 -3.50
CA GLU A 35 -13.67 7.79 -4.44
C GLU A 35 -12.81 8.59 -5.42
N LYS A 36 -11.89 9.43 -4.90
CA LYS A 36 -11.03 10.31 -5.71
C LYS A 36 -10.23 9.54 -6.76
N VAL A 37 -9.52 8.48 -6.35
CA VAL A 37 -8.70 7.70 -7.30
C VAL A 37 -9.56 6.84 -8.23
N SER A 38 -10.66 6.28 -7.74
CA SER A 38 -11.60 5.49 -8.54
C SER A 38 -12.26 6.30 -9.65
N SER A 39 -12.67 7.54 -9.36
CA SER A 39 -13.24 8.47 -10.33
C SER A 39 -12.25 8.85 -11.43
N ALA A 40 -10.95 8.73 -11.16
CA ALA A 40 -9.88 8.91 -12.14
C ALA A 40 -9.50 7.62 -12.89
N GLY A 41 -10.26 6.52 -12.70
CA GLY A 41 -10.03 5.25 -13.39
C GLY A 41 -8.93 4.38 -12.77
N VAL A 42 -8.41 4.73 -11.58
CA VAL A 42 -7.39 3.93 -10.90
C VAL A 42 -8.02 2.64 -10.36
N PRO A 43 -7.45 1.45 -10.67
CA PRO A 43 -7.96 0.19 -10.17
C PRO A 43 -7.60 0.01 -8.68
N ILE A 44 -8.63 -0.26 -7.88
CA ILE A 44 -8.51 -0.50 -6.44
C ILE A 44 -9.39 -1.68 -6.01
N VAL A 45 -9.08 -2.28 -4.87
CA VAL A 45 -10.00 -3.22 -4.21
C VAL A 45 -11.25 -2.46 -3.72
N ARG A 46 -12.44 -3.01 -3.99
CA ARG A 46 -13.73 -2.41 -3.64
C ARG A 46 -14.64 -3.39 -2.86
N PRO A 47 -15.47 -2.88 -1.94
CA PRO A 47 -15.47 -1.51 -1.40
C PRO A 47 -14.19 -1.21 -0.59
N PRO A 48 -13.84 0.08 -0.38
CA PRO A 48 -12.66 0.40 0.43
C PRO A 48 -12.84 -0.06 1.87
N GLY A 49 -11.74 -0.51 2.48
CA GLY A 49 -11.73 -0.85 3.89
C GLY A 49 -11.76 0.39 4.79
N GLY A 50 -12.08 0.20 6.06
CA GLY A 50 -12.10 1.27 7.05
C GLY A 50 -10.71 1.84 7.39
N HIS A 51 -9.62 1.14 7.06
CA HIS A 51 -8.26 1.52 7.47
C HIS A 51 -7.25 1.80 6.37
N ALA A 52 -7.54 1.38 5.14
CA ALA A 52 -6.63 1.52 4.03
C ALA A 52 -7.38 1.47 2.69
N VAL A 53 -6.74 2.04 1.67
CA VAL A 53 -7.08 1.81 0.26
C VAL A 53 -6.01 0.89 -0.33
N TYR A 54 -6.43 -0.12 -1.09
CA TYR A 54 -5.53 -1.06 -1.76
C TYR A 54 -5.61 -0.81 -3.25
N LEU A 55 -4.51 -0.37 -3.85
CA LEU A 55 -4.38 -0.25 -5.31
C LEU A 55 -4.11 -1.63 -5.89
N ASP A 56 -4.82 -2.02 -6.94
CA ASP A 56 -4.55 -3.25 -7.67
C ASP A 56 -3.45 -2.99 -8.69
N ALA A 57 -2.20 -3.27 -8.29
CA ALA A 57 -1.02 -2.97 -9.08
C ALA A 57 -0.94 -3.81 -10.36
N LYS A 58 -1.53 -5.02 -10.38
CA LYS A 58 -1.58 -5.86 -11.58
C LYS A 58 -2.46 -5.23 -12.65
N ALA A 59 -3.62 -4.71 -12.26
CA ALA A 59 -4.48 -3.95 -13.16
C ALA A 59 -3.90 -2.56 -13.49
N PHE A 60 -3.17 -1.94 -12.54
CA PHE A 60 -2.54 -0.63 -12.72
C PHE A 60 -1.38 -0.69 -13.73
N LEU A 61 -0.56 -1.75 -13.67
CA LEU A 61 0.67 -1.93 -14.46
C LEU A 61 0.65 -3.28 -15.20
N PRO A 62 -0.28 -3.49 -16.14
CA PRO A 62 -0.51 -4.80 -16.77
C PRO A 62 0.66 -5.28 -17.64
N HIS A 63 1.57 -4.38 -18.03
CA HIS A 63 2.77 -4.69 -18.79
C HIS A 63 3.93 -5.21 -17.93
N ILE A 64 3.84 -5.13 -16.60
CA ILE A 64 4.85 -5.64 -15.67
C ILE A 64 4.42 -7.02 -15.18
N PRO A 65 5.14 -8.10 -15.55
CA PRO A 65 4.78 -9.44 -15.12
C PRO A 65 5.06 -9.63 -13.60
N PRO A 66 4.39 -10.59 -12.92
CA PRO A 66 4.50 -10.74 -11.47
C PRO A 66 5.92 -10.99 -10.93
N ASP A 67 6.78 -11.64 -11.71
CA ASP A 67 8.19 -11.90 -11.40
C ASP A 67 9.06 -10.62 -11.47
N GLN A 68 8.49 -9.52 -11.98
CA GLN A 68 9.09 -8.18 -11.93
C GLN A 68 8.40 -7.26 -10.91
N TYR A 69 7.60 -7.83 -10.00
CA TYR A 69 7.05 -7.20 -8.80
C TYR A 69 6.29 -5.87 -9.07
N PRO A 70 5.17 -5.90 -9.80
CA PRO A 70 4.41 -4.69 -10.16
C PRO A 70 3.95 -3.87 -8.95
N ALA A 71 3.57 -4.52 -7.84
CA ALA A 71 3.19 -3.81 -6.63
C ALA A 71 4.39 -3.10 -5.96
N GLN A 72 5.58 -3.69 -6.00
CA GLN A 72 6.81 -3.03 -5.53
C GLN A 72 7.15 -1.84 -6.43
N ALA A 73 7.05 -2.01 -7.76
CA ALA A 73 7.28 -0.94 -8.73
C ALA A 73 6.36 0.26 -8.49
N LEU A 74 5.06 0.01 -8.30
CA LEU A 74 4.09 1.05 -7.99
C LEU A 74 4.39 1.74 -6.66
N ALA A 75 4.71 0.98 -5.61
CA ALA A 75 5.05 1.56 -4.30
C ALA A 75 6.28 2.48 -4.37
N VAL A 76 7.30 2.10 -5.13
CA VAL A 76 8.47 2.95 -5.39
C VAL A 76 8.06 4.21 -6.15
N GLU A 77 7.21 4.09 -7.16
CA GLU A 77 6.86 5.27 -7.96
C GLU A 77 5.97 6.27 -7.24
N LEU A 78 5.08 5.82 -6.34
CA LEU A 78 4.35 6.74 -5.46
C LEU A 78 5.29 7.54 -4.55
N TYR A 79 6.37 6.90 -4.08
CA TYR A 79 7.39 7.59 -3.29
C TYR A 79 8.21 8.57 -4.13
N ARG A 80 8.58 8.20 -5.37
CA ARG A 80 9.34 9.09 -6.26
C ARG A 80 8.52 10.28 -6.76
N GLU A 81 7.25 10.05 -7.08
CA GLU A 81 6.36 11.09 -7.61
C GLU A 81 5.98 12.12 -6.55
N GLY A 82 5.73 11.69 -5.31
CA GLY A 82 5.20 12.60 -4.29
C GLY A 82 5.62 12.34 -2.86
N GLY A 83 6.62 11.49 -2.62
CA GLY A 83 7.06 11.14 -1.25
C GLY A 83 6.06 10.27 -0.48
N VAL A 84 5.07 9.67 -1.15
CA VAL A 84 4.04 8.84 -0.52
C VAL A 84 4.51 7.41 -0.41
N ARG A 85 4.72 6.93 0.82
CA ARG A 85 5.14 5.55 1.06
C ARG A 85 3.94 4.61 1.25
N GLY A 86 3.66 3.81 0.21
CA GLY A 86 2.79 2.63 0.31
C GLY A 86 3.55 1.39 0.76
N VAL A 87 2.81 0.31 1.05
CA VAL A 87 3.38 -1.01 1.35
C VAL A 87 2.94 -2.00 0.29
N GLU A 88 3.91 -2.71 -0.28
CA GLU A 88 3.66 -3.85 -1.16
C GLU A 88 2.99 -4.98 -0.38
N ILE A 89 1.95 -5.56 -0.96
CA ILE A 89 1.26 -6.76 -0.50
C ILE A 89 1.00 -7.61 -1.74
N GLY A 90 2.07 -8.26 -2.21
CA GLY A 90 2.07 -9.02 -3.44
C GLY A 90 3.17 -10.09 -3.44
N SER A 91 3.74 -10.35 -4.62
CA SER A 91 4.73 -11.42 -4.79
C SER A 91 6.00 -11.23 -3.96
N VAL A 92 6.41 -10.02 -3.60
CA VAL A 92 7.57 -9.85 -2.71
C VAL A 92 7.27 -10.42 -1.32
N MET A 93 6.09 -10.14 -0.79
CA MET A 93 5.66 -10.58 0.55
C MET A 93 5.22 -12.06 0.58
N PHE A 94 4.49 -12.51 -0.42
CA PHE A 94 3.78 -13.80 -0.40
C PHE A 94 4.10 -14.74 -1.55
N GLY A 95 5.03 -14.36 -2.44
CA GLY A 95 5.55 -15.26 -3.45
C GLY A 95 6.21 -16.49 -2.79
N ARG A 96 6.07 -17.64 -3.44
CA ARG A 96 6.59 -18.91 -2.93
C ARG A 96 7.74 -19.40 -3.82
N PRO A 97 8.94 -19.57 -3.27
CA PRO A 97 10.05 -20.10 -4.05
C PRO A 97 9.77 -21.55 -4.45
N LYS A 98 10.08 -21.88 -5.71
CA LYS A 98 10.00 -23.24 -6.25
C LYS A 98 11.39 -23.89 -6.32
N PRO A 99 11.47 -25.24 -6.35
CA PRO A 99 12.76 -25.94 -6.42
C PRO A 99 13.59 -25.62 -7.68
N ASP A 100 12.96 -25.19 -8.76
CA ASP A 100 13.61 -24.82 -10.02
C ASP A 100 14.23 -23.41 -10.01
N GLY A 101 14.16 -22.70 -8.88
CA GLY A 101 14.63 -21.33 -8.72
C GLY A 101 13.64 -20.26 -9.18
N SER A 102 12.50 -20.65 -9.75
CA SER A 102 11.40 -19.73 -10.07
C SER A 102 10.52 -19.47 -8.83
N GLU A 103 9.55 -18.58 -8.98
CA GLU A 103 8.64 -18.20 -7.91
C GLU A 103 7.18 -18.35 -8.35
N GLU A 104 6.35 -18.95 -7.49
CA GLU A 104 4.91 -18.85 -7.62
C GLU A 104 4.49 -17.45 -7.14
N PRO A 105 3.88 -16.62 -8.01
CA PRO A 105 3.48 -15.28 -7.63
C PRO A 105 2.32 -15.30 -6.62
N ALA A 106 2.16 -14.21 -5.89
CA ALA A 106 1.02 -14.03 -5.01
C ALA A 106 -0.30 -13.98 -5.83
N PRO A 107 -1.44 -14.41 -5.25
CA PRO A 107 -2.73 -14.34 -5.93
C PRO A 107 -3.16 -12.91 -6.33
N MET A 108 -2.67 -11.91 -5.60
CA MET A 108 -2.94 -10.49 -5.83
C MET A 108 -1.64 -9.70 -5.74
N GLU A 109 -1.58 -8.57 -6.47
CA GLU A 109 -0.48 -7.61 -6.45
C GLU A 109 -1.04 -6.28 -5.96
N LEU A 110 -0.90 -5.99 -4.66
CA LEU A 110 -1.55 -4.82 -4.06
C LEU A 110 -0.53 -3.82 -3.51
N VAL A 111 -0.84 -2.54 -3.60
CA VAL A 111 -0.19 -1.50 -2.79
C VAL A 111 -1.18 -0.98 -1.75
N ARG A 112 -0.86 -1.19 -0.48
CA ARG A 112 -1.69 -0.72 0.64
C ARG A 112 -1.29 0.69 1.04
N LEU A 113 -2.22 1.62 0.88
CA LEU A 113 -2.19 2.97 1.44
C LEU A 113 -2.90 2.97 2.79
N ALA A 114 -2.17 2.59 3.84
CA ALA A 114 -2.69 2.56 5.20
C ALA A 114 -2.79 3.97 5.78
N VAL A 115 -3.92 4.30 6.40
CA VAL A 115 -4.18 5.62 7.00
C VAL A 115 -4.14 5.51 8.53
N PRO A 116 -3.06 5.99 9.18
CA PRO A 116 -2.98 6.15 10.63
C PRO A 116 -4.12 7.00 11.19
N ARG A 117 -4.55 6.67 12.40
CA ARG A 117 -5.67 7.33 13.08
C ARG A 117 -5.23 8.71 13.59
N ARG A 118 -6.01 9.76 13.30
CA ARG A 118 -5.82 11.15 13.78
C ARG A 118 -4.45 11.77 13.47
N THR A 119 -3.74 11.28 12.45
CA THR A 119 -2.41 11.81 12.06
C THR A 119 -2.48 12.73 10.85
N TYR A 120 -3.28 12.35 9.85
CA TYR A 120 -3.38 13.07 8.59
C TYR A 120 -4.68 13.87 8.50
N THR A 121 -4.66 14.88 7.63
CA THR A 121 -5.76 15.81 7.38
C THR A 121 -6.37 15.51 6.02
N GLN A 122 -7.51 16.13 5.72
CA GLN A 122 -8.13 16.05 4.40
C GLN A 122 -7.15 16.43 3.27
N SER A 123 -6.38 17.51 3.44
CA SER A 123 -5.38 17.94 2.45
C SER A 123 -4.28 16.90 2.19
N HIS A 124 -3.86 16.16 3.21
CA HIS A 124 -2.91 15.06 3.03
C HIS A 124 -3.53 13.91 2.22
N ILE A 125 -4.80 13.58 2.50
CA ILE A 125 -5.52 12.55 1.73
C ILE A 125 -5.71 13.00 0.27
N ASP A 126 -6.03 14.27 0.06
CA ASP A 126 -6.14 14.86 -1.27
C ASP A 126 -4.84 14.78 -2.06
N TYR A 127 -3.73 15.14 -1.41
CA TYR A 127 -2.39 15.06 -1.99
C TYR A 127 -2.02 13.61 -2.35
N VAL A 128 -2.28 12.64 -1.48
CA VAL A 128 -2.06 11.21 -1.79
C VAL A 128 -2.86 10.79 -3.02
N GLY A 129 -4.13 11.21 -3.12
CA GLY A 129 -4.96 10.95 -4.30
C GLY A 129 -4.36 11.55 -5.58
N GLU A 130 -3.85 12.77 -5.52
CA GLU A 130 -3.19 13.44 -6.65
C GLU A 130 -1.91 12.73 -7.10
N VAL A 131 -1.08 12.27 -6.15
CA VAL A 131 0.14 11.50 -6.42
C VAL A 131 -0.21 10.18 -7.12
N VAL A 132 -1.24 9.47 -6.64
CA VAL A 132 -1.70 8.22 -7.29
C VAL A 132 -2.19 8.48 -8.71
N ILE A 133 -2.97 9.55 -8.91
CA ILE A 133 -3.48 9.92 -10.25
C ILE A 133 -2.34 10.35 -11.18
N ALA A 134 -1.34 11.06 -10.67
CA ALA A 134 -0.17 11.45 -11.45
C ALA A 134 0.67 10.24 -11.87
N ALA A 135 0.90 9.28 -10.97
CA ALA A 135 1.53 8.01 -11.29
C ALA A 135 0.73 7.22 -12.35
N ALA A 136 -0.60 7.21 -12.27
CA ALA A 136 -1.46 6.55 -13.24
C ALA A 136 -1.31 7.12 -14.67
N LYS A 137 -1.12 8.44 -14.81
CA LYS A 137 -0.90 9.08 -16.12
C LYS A 137 0.38 8.64 -16.81
N ARG A 138 1.40 8.20 -16.04
CA ARG A 138 2.68 7.71 -16.55
C ARG A 138 2.85 6.19 -16.36
N ALA A 139 1.77 5.46 -16.11
CA ALA A 139 1.81 4.03 -15.79
C ALA A 139 2.61 3.22 -16.83
N ALA A 140 2.48 3.54 -18.12
CA ALA A 140 3.20 2.88 -19.21
C ALA A 140 4.73 3.05 -19.16
N ASP A 141 5.24 4.09 -18.49
CA ASP A 141 6.68 4.36 -18.35
C ASP A 141 7.29 3.68 -17.13
N ILE A 142 6.45 3.21 -16.20
CA ILE A 142 6.90 2.49 -15.02
C ILE A 142 7.49 1.14 -15.45
N ARG A 143 8.60 0.76 -14.82
CA ARG A 143 9.33 -0.50 -15.09
C ARG A 143 9.33 -1.37 -13.84
N GLY A 144 9.40 -2.67 -14.07
CA GLY A 144 9.50 -3.65 -13.01
C GLY A 144 10.86 -3.63 -12.32
N TYR A 145 10.96 -4.43 -11.27
CA TYR A 145 12.17 -4.58 -10.47
C TYR A 145 12.59 -6.05 -10.39
N ARG A 146 13.86 -6.27 -10.13
CA ARG A 146 14.40 -7.58 -9.73
C ARG A 146 15.03 -7.48 -8.34
N ILE A 147 14.94 -8.56 -7.57
CA ILE A 147 15.62 -8.67 -6.29
C ILE A 147 17.13 -8.85 -6.55
N THR A 148 17.96 -8.06 -5.88
CA THR A 148 19.43 -8.17 -5.93
C THR A 148 20.00 -8.80 -4.67
N GLU A 149 19.32 -8.64 -3.54
CA GLU A 149 19.68 -9.19 -2.23
C GLU A 149 18.38 -9.49 -1.47
N GLN A 150 18.30 -10.66 -0.81
CA GLN A 150 17.15 -11.01 0.02
C GLN A 150 17.56 -11.87 1.22
N ALA A 151 16.88 -11.65 2.34
CA ALA A 151 16.96 -12.54 3.49
C ALA A 151 16.20 -13.86 3.23
N PRO A 152 16.57 -14.97 3.89
CA PRO A 152 15.87 -16.25 3.74
C PRO A 152 14.43 -16.23 4.30
N TRP A 153 14.14 -15.30 5.21
CA TRP A 153 12.83 -15.16 5.85
C TRP A 153 12.39 -13.72 5.83
N LEU A 154 11.09 -13.49 5.69
CA LEU A 154 10.46 -12.17 5.74
C LEU A 154 11.16 -11.13 4.84
N ARG A 155 11.58 -11.57 3.64
CA ARG A 155 12.40 -10.76 2.71
C ARG A 155 11.80 -9.39 2.38
N HIS A 156 10.49 -9.23 2.42
CA HIS A 156 9.80 -7.97 2.15
C HIS A 156 10.19 -6.83 3.10
N PHE A 157 10.83 -7.12 4.24
CA PHE A 157 11.37 -6.08 5.12
C PHE A 157 12.76 -5.56 4.71
N THR A 158 13.58 -6.40 4.06
CA THR A 158 15.02 -6.12 3.91
C THR A 158 15.56 -6.33 2.50
N ALA A 159 14.75 -6.86 1.58
CA ALA A 159 15.18 -7.10 0.21
C ALA A 159 15.61 -5.79 -0.47
N ARG A 160 16.66 -5.89 -1.29
CA ARG A 160 17.12 -4.83 -2.18
C ARG A 160 16.73 -5.14 -3.60
N PHE A 161 16.46 -4.09 -4.36
CA PHE A 161 15.96 -4.19 -5.72
C PHE A 161 16.77 -3.32 -6.67
N ALA A 162 16.80 -3.72 -7.93
CA ALA A 162 17.25 -2.90 -9.05
C ALA A 162 16.18 -2.89 -10.15
N PRO A 163 16.05 -1.80 -10.94
CA PRO A 163 15.23 -1.82 -12.14
C PRO A 163 15.66 -2.95 -13.08
N VAL A 164 14.69 -3.50 -13.83
CA VAL A 164 14.93 -4.45 -14.93
C VAL A 164 15.47 -3.72 -16.15
#